data_AF-A0A0R2BJJ4-F1
#
_entry.id   AF-A0A0R2BJJ4-F1
#
_cell.length_a   1.000
_cell.length_b   1.000
_cell.length_c   1.000
_cell.angle_alpha   90.00
_cell.angle_beta   90.00
_cell.angle_gamma   90.00
#
_symmetry.space_group_name_H-M   'P 1'
#
loop_
_entity.id
_entity.type
_entity.pdbx_description
1 polymer ?
#
loop_
_entity_poly.entity_id
_entity_poly.type
_entity_poly.pdbx_seq_one_letter_code
_entity_poly.pdbx_strand_id
1 'polypeptide(L)'
;MTEEKVTDSTAIADIRKQGYFLQKAYEGNNIKKVNGIALKLLDDLRANNRDLFMNRVLNSYMYANKPIPQFFDQIFDSDERFQEIGLAFTAGLIAVIPGKNEGKNKEAE
;
A
#
# COMPACT_ATOMS: atom_id res chain seq x y z
N MET A 1 -13.83 -33.23 -6.65
CA MET A 1 -13.46 -32.66 -5.33
C MET A 1 -11.95 -32.53 -5.32
N THR A 2 -11.44 -31.47 -5.92
CA THR A 2 -10.02 -31.10 -5.86
C THR A 2 -9.90 -29.67 -6.38
N GLU A 3 -8.94 -28.96 -5.82
CA GLU A 3 -8.44 -27.63 -6.21
C GLU A 3 -9.20 -26.41 -5.67
N GLU A 4 -8.72 -25.89 -4.54
CA GLU A 4 -8.32 -24.48 -4.43
C GLU A 4 -7.58 -24.26 -3.10
N LYS A 5 -6.25 -24.36 -3.12
CA LYS A 5 -5.37 -23.97 -2.00
C LYS A 5 -4.07 -23.33 -2.49
N VAL A 6 -4.13 -22.59 -3.61
CA VAL A 6 -2.93 -21.97 -4.22
C VAL A 6 -3.00 -20.43 -4.27
N THR A 7 -4.04 -19.79 -3.75
CA THR A 7 -4.38 -18.40 -4.15
C THR A 7 -4.15 -17.28 -3.10
N ASP A 8 -3.48 -17.49 -1.97
CA ASP A 8 -3.27 -16.37 -1.00
C ASP A 8 -1.87 -15.72 -1.08
N SER A 9 -0.77 -16.49 -1.10
CA SER A 9 0.57 -15.91 -0.94
C SER A 9 1.03 -15.07 -2.14
N THR A 10 0.72 -15.50 -3.37
CA THR A 10 1.05 -14.76 -4.60
C THR A 10 0.27 -13.45 -4.70
N ALA A 11 -1.00 -13.45 -4.25
CA ALA A 11 -1.85 -12.26 -4.26
C ALA A 11 -1.32 -11.17 -3.31
N ILE A 12 -0.87 -11.54 -2.11
CA ILE A 12 -0.31 -10.60 -1.13
C ILE A 12 1.01 -9.97 -1.61
N ALA A 13 1.85 -10.73 -2.29
CA ALA A 13 3.08 -10.21 -2.89
C ALA A 13 2.78 -9.15 -3.97
N ASP A 14 1.77 -9.41 -4.81
CA ASP A 14 1.33 -8.47 -5.84
C ASP A 14 0.71 -7.20 -5.23
N ILE A 15 -0.10 -7.33 -4.18
CA ILE A 15 -0.67 -6.18 -3.45
C ILE A 15 0.45 -5.30 -2.86
N ARG A 16 1.46 -5.92 -2.25
CA ARG A 16 2.64 -5.22 -1.74
C ARG A 16 3.39 -4.49 -2.85
N LYS A 17 3.54 -5.12 -4.02
CA LYS A 17 4.17 -4.53 -5.20
C LYS A 17 3.39 -3.31 -5.71
N GLN A 18 2.06 -3.34 -5.65
CA GLN A 18 1.21 -2.20 -6.01
C GLN A 18 1.38 -1.02 -5.05
N GLY A 19 1.50 -1.28 -3.74
CA GLY A 19 1.87 -0.26 -2.75
C GLY A 19 3.22 0.41 -3.08
N TYR A 20 4.22 -0.38 -3.46
CA TYR A 20 5.51 0.13 -3.89
C TYR A 20 5.43 0.96 -5.18
N PHE A 21 4.64 0.53 -6.18
CA PHE A 21 4.48 1.32 -7.41
C PHE A 21 3.79 2.64 -7.16
N LEU A 22 2.83 2.70 -6.23
CA LEU A 22 2.25 3.96 -5.81
C LEU A 22 3.28 4.84 -5.12
N GLN A 23 4.12 4.29 -4.22
CA GLN A 23 5.25 5.01 -3.62
C GLN A 23 6.14 5.64 -4.69
N LYS A 24 6.47 4.86 -5.73
CA LYS A 24 7.30 5.30 -6.85
C LYS A 24 6.65 6.39 -7.70
N ALA A 25 5.32 6.37 -7.84
CA ALA A 25 4.59 7.44 -8.50
C ALA A 25 4.69 8.79 -7.76
N TYR A 26 5.12 8.79 -6.49
CA TYR A 26 5.37 9.99 -5.68
C TYR A 26 6.86 10.41 -5.65
N GLU A 27 7.74 9.79 -6.45
CA GLU A 27 9.17 10.11 -6.49
C GLU A 27 9.45 11.62 -6.75
N GLY A 28 10.56 12.10 -6.17
CA GLY A 28 10.93 13.52 -6.13
C GLY A 28 10.58 14.17 -4.78
N ASN A 29 10.07 15.40 -4.80
CA ASN A 29 9.80 16.20 -3.59
C ASN A 29 8.58 15.72 -2.76
N ASN A 30 7.86 14.68 -3.21
CA ASN A 30 6.59 14.25 -2.60
C ASN A 30 6.69 12.96 -1.77
N ILE A 31 7.90 12.44 -1.52
CA ILE A 31 8.12 11.26 -0.67
C ILE A 31 7.62 11.49 0.78
N LYS A 32 7.80 12.69 1.32
CA LYS A 32 7.26 13.03 2.65
C LYS A 32 5.73 12.93 2.69
N LYS A 33 5.06 13.25 1.57
CA LYS A 33 3.60 13.17 1.44
C LYS A 33 3.14 11.72 1.44
N VAL A 34 3.79 10.84 0.68
CA VAL A 34 3.40 9.42 0.63
C VAL A 34 3.63 8.72 1.97
N ASN A 35 4.71 9.05 2.68
CA ASN A 35 4.94 8.54 4.04
C ASN A 35 3.84 9.01 5.02
N GLY A 36 3.43 10.29 4.93
CA GLY A 36 2.33 10.80 5.73
C GLY A 36 0.99 10.13 5.41
N ILE A 37 0.76 9.75 4.15
CA ILE A 37 -0.41 8.95 3.76
C ILE A 37 -0.33 7.54 4.34
N ALA A 38 0.83 6.89 4.26
CA ALA A 38 1.02 5.54 4.78
C ALA A 38 0.76 5.44 6.30
N LEU A 39 1.21 6.43 7.08
CA LEU A 39 0.92 6.50 8.51
C LEU A 39 -0.59 6.60 8.78
N LYS A 40 -1.28 7.42 8.01
CA LYS A 40 -2.74 7.58 8.12
C LYS A 40 -3.49 6.30 7.73
N LEU A 41 -3.02 5.57 6.72
CA LEU A 41 -3.58 4.26 6.35
C LEU A 41 -3.41 3.24 7.49
N LEU A 42 -2.27 3.25 8.20
CA LEU A 42 -2.07 2.41 9.39
C LEU A 42 -3.06 2.75 10.50
N ASP A 43 -3.36 4.04 10.72
CA ASP A 43 -4.32 4.46 11.73
C ASP A 43 -5.75 4.04 11.36
N ASP A 44 -6.12 4.14 10.09
CA ASP A 44 -7.42 3.66 9.60
C ASP A 44 -7.55 2.13 9.76
N LEU A 45 -6.47 1.38 9.50
CA LEU A 45 -6.43 -0.08 9.71
C LEU A 45 -6.60 -0.44 11.19
N ARG A 46 -5.90 0.25 12.09
CA ARG A 46 -6.04 0.05 13.55
C ARG A 46 -7.44 0.38 14.05
N ALA A 47 -8.07 1.40 13.50
CA ALA A 47 -9.44 1.80 13.81
C ALA A 47 -10.49 0.91 13.13
N ASN A 48 -10.07 -0.08 12.32
CA ASN A 48 -10.93 -0.88 11.46
C ASN A 48 -11.86 -0.02 10.56
N ASN A 49 -11.40 1.17 10.16
CA ASN A 49 -12.20 2.14 9.41
C ASN A 49 -11.93 2.03 7.91
N ARG A 50 -12.63 1.09 7.28
CA ARG A 50 -12.51 0.76 5.86
C ARG A 50 -12.84 1.93 4.94
N ASP A 51 -13.85 2.73 5.29
CA ASP A 51 -14.26 3.87 4.47
C ASP A 51 -13.19 4.96 4.44
N LEU A 52 -12.59 5.29 5.59
CA LEU A 52 -11.48 6.24 5.66
C LEU A 52 -10.25 5.70 4.92
N PHE A 53 -9.94 4.41 5.10
CA PHE A 53 -8.85 3.78 4.38
C PHE A 53 -9.04 3.91 2.87
N MET A 54 -10.20 3.53 2.34
CA MET A 54 -10.46 3.58 0.90
C MET A 54 -10.48 5.02 0.39
N ASN A 55 -11.05 5.97 1.14
CA ASN A 55 -10.99 7.39 0.79
C ASN A 55 -9.54 7.90 0.64
N ARG A 56 -8.62 7.46 1.50
CA ARG A 56 -7.20 7.82 1.38
C ARG A 56 -6.52 7.12 0.21
N VAL A 57 -6.84 5.85 -0.04
CA VAL A 57 -6.38 5.13 -1.25
C VAL A 57 -6.82 5.88 -2.50
N LEU A 58 -8.11 6.18 -2.65
CA LEU A 58 -8.65 6.92 -3.80
C LEU A 58 -7.95 8.26 -4.00
N ASN A 59 -7.80 9.05 -2.94
CA ASN A 59 -7.11 10.34 -3.00
C ASN A 59 -5.64 10.19 -3.42
N SER A 60 -4.98 9.13 -2.97
CA SER A 60 -3.58 8.88 -3.32
C SER A 60 -3.40 8.48 -4.80
N TYR A 61 -4.28 7.63 -5.32
CA TYR A 61 -4.28 7.22 -6.73
C TYR A 61 -4.69 8.38 -7.67
N MET A 62 -5.65 9.22 -7.24
CA MET A 62 -6.01 10.45 -7.94
C MET A 62 -4.81 11.40 -8.04
N TYR A 63 -4.09 11.62 -6.95
CA TYR A 63 -2.90 12.48 -6.96
C TYR A 63 -1.78 11.90 -7.85
N ALA A 64 -1.59 10.58 -7.83
CA ALA A 64 -0.62 9.89 -8.67
C ALA A 64 -1.06 9.77 -10.15
N ASN A 65 -2.30 10.15 -10.48
CA ASN A 65 -2.93 9.93 -11.78
C ASN A 65 -2.80 8.47 -12.25
N LYS A 66 -3.13 7.53 -11.36
CA LYS A 66 -3.06 6.08 -11.61
C LYS A 66 -4.44 5.43 -11.44
N PRO A 67 -4.74 4.37 -12.21
CA PRO A 67 -5.95 3.58 -11.98
C PRO A 67 -5.86 2.81 -10.66
N ILE A 68 -7.00 2.65 -10.00
CA ILE A 68 -7.11 1.89 -8.75
C ILE A 68 -7.14 0.39 -9.08
N PRO A 69 -6.31 -0.44 -8.42
CA PRO A 69 -6.36 -1.89 -8.58
C PRO A 69 -7.69 -2.50 -8.10
N GLN A 70 -8.18 -3.50 -8.84
CA GLN A 70 -9.46 -4.18 -8.54
C GLN A 70 -9.45 -4.97 -7.23
N PHE A 71 -8.28 -5.36 -6.71
CA PHE A 71 -8.21 -6.10 -5.43
C PHE A 71 -8.76 -5.30 -4.25
N PHE A 72 -8.89 -3.97 -4.35
CA PHE A 72 -9.47 -3.16 -3.28
C PHE A 72 -10.96 -3.47 -3.05
N ASP A 73 -11.67 -4.07 -4.00
CA ASP A 73 -13.07 -4.48 -3.78
C ASP A 73 -13.17 -5.58 -2.71
N GLN A 74 -12.15 -6.44 -2.61
CA GLN A 74 -12.11 -7.55 -1.64
C GLN A 74 -11.96 -7.08 -0.20
N ILE A 75 -11.57 -5.82 0.04
CA ILE A 75 -11.47 -5.31 1.40
C ILE A 75 -12.85 -5.29 2.07
N PHE A 76 -13.93 -5.16 1.28
CA PHE A 76 -15.31 -5.10 1.78
C PHE A 76 -15.89 -6.48 2.13
N ASP A 77 -15.20 -7.57 1.79
CA ASP A 77 -15.68 -8.94 2.02
C ASP A 77 -15.67 -9.30 3.52
N SER A 78 -14.62 -8.91 4.25
CA SER A 78 -14.50 -9.16 5.69
C SER A 78 -13.45 -8.25 6.34
N ASP A 79 -13.49 -8.15 7.67
CA ASP A 79 -12.48 -7.45 8.45
C ASP A 79 -11.11 -8.12 8.35
N GLU A 80 -11.06 -9.44 8.23
CA GLU A 80 -9.83 -10.18 8.00
C GLU A 80 -9.21 -9.83 6.64
N ARG A 81 -10.01 -9.82 5.57
CA ARG A 81 -9.55 -9.42 4.22
C ARG A 81 -9.11 -7.96 4.19
N PHE A 82 -9.81 -7.07 4.88
CA PHE A 82 -9.39 -5.69 5.01
C PHE A 82 -8.02 -5.56 5.68
N GLN A 83 -7.80 -6.24 6.81
CA GLN A 83 -6.51 -6.21 7.48
C GLN A 83 -5.41 -6.82 6.60
N GLU A 84 -5.66 -7.96 5.97
CA GLU A 84 -4.70 -8.67 5.13
C GLU A 84 -4.24 -7.81 3.94
N ILE A 85 -5.20 -7.34 3.13
CA ILE A 85 -4.94 -6.52 1.93
C ILE A 85 -4.38 -5.16 2.34
N GLY A 86 -4.98 -4.53 3.34
CA GLY A 86 -4.61 -3.20 3.79
C GLY A 86 -3.19 -3.14 4.36
N LEU A 87 -2.81 -4.12 5.19
CA LEU A 87 -1.46 -4.23 5.72
C LEU A 87 -0.45 -4.55 4.61
N ALA A 88 -0.76 -5.47 3.69
CA ALA A 88 0.12 -5.81 2.58
C ALA A 88 0.42 -4.59 1.69
N PHE A 89 -0.63 -3.85 1.32
CA PHE A 89 -0.53 -2.65 0.49
C PHE A 89 0.25 -1.55 1.22
N THR A 90 -0.11 -1.28 2.47
CA THR A 90 0.53 -0.22 3.28
C THR A 90 2.01 -0.54 3.55
N ALA A 91 2.34 -1.81 3.80
CA ALA A 91 3.73 -2.25 3.91
C ALA A 91 4.51 -2.00 2.62
N GLY A 92 3.91 -2.25 1.45
CA GLY A 92 4.51 -1.94 0.15
C GLY A 92 4.74 -0.44 -0.07
N LEU A 93 3.81 0.38 0.41
CA LEU A 93 3.89 1.85 0.34
C LEU A 93 5.02 2.42 1.21
N ILE A 94 5.33 1.76 2.33
CA ILE A 94 6.41 2.15 3.27
C ILE A 94 7.75 1.52 2.85
N ALA A 95 7.72 0.30 2.31
CA ALA A 95 8.92 -0.46 2.00
C ALA A 95 9.73 0.21 0.88
N VAL A 96 10.85 0.81 1.27
CA VAL A 96 11.99 0.97 0.38
C VAL A 96 12.54 -0.45 0.17
N ILE A 97 12.33 -1.04 -1.01
CA ILE A 97 12.91 -2.36 -1.32
C ILE A 97 14.42 -2.28 -1.05
N PRO A 98 14.97 -3.05 -0.07
CA PRO A 98 16.40 -3.10 0.15
C PRO A 98 17.01 -3.72 -1.11
N GLY A 99 17.82 -2.92 -1.81
CA GLY A 99 18.39 -3.26 -3.11
C GLY A 99 18.35 -2.14 -4.16
N LYS A 100 17.70 -1.00 -3.91
CA LYS A 100 17.75 0.16 -4.84
C LYS A 100 17.99 1.54 -4.22
N ASN A 101 18.37 1.65 -2.95
CA ASN A 101 18.80 2.91 -2.33
C ASN A 101 19.95 2.66 -1.34
N GLU A 102 21.08 2.17 -1.84
CA GLU A 102 22.38 2.56 -1.26
C GLU A 102 22.80 3.85 -1.98
N GLY A 103 22.45 5.00 -1.41
CA GLY A 103 22.91 6.27 -1.94
C GLY A 103 22.08 7.48 -1.52
N LYS A 104 22.75 8.35 -0.76
CA LYS A 104 22.39 9.73 -0.33
C LYS A 104 21.52 9.78 0.92
N ASN A 105 21.97 10.26 2.08
CA ASN A 105 23.15 11.07 2.41
C ASN A 105 23.63 10.71 3.82
N LYS A 106 24.93 10.46 3.93
CA LYS A 106 25.71 10.94 5.08
C LYS A 106 25.93 12.45 4.89
N GLU A 107 26.02 13.15 6.01
CA GLU A 107 26.62 14.47 6.20
C GLU A 107 25.87 15.73 5.72
N ALA A 108 25.42 16.51 6.70
CA ALA A 108 25.57 17.96 6.88
C ALA A 108 24.88 18.26 8.23
N GLU A 109 25.45 18.90 9.25
CA GLU A 109 26.72 19.58 9.54
C GLU A 109 26.80 19.65 11.08
#